data_AF-A0A7C9PTY6-F1
#
_entry.id   AF-A0A7C9PTY6-F1
#
_cell.length_a   1.000
_cell.length_b   1.000
_cell.length_c   1.000
_cell.angle_alpha   90.00
_cell.angle_beta   90.00
_cell.angle_gamma   90.00
#
_symmetry.space_group_name_H-M   'P 1'
#
loop_
_entity.id
_entity.type
_entity.pdbx_description
1 polymer ?
#
loop_
_entity_poly.entity_id
_entity_poly.type
_entity_poly.pdbx_seq_one_letter_code
_entity_poly.pdbx_strand_id
1 'polypeptide(L)'
;MKYSCFGRVKEYDGLPSIVEWLKEPRLHRSMERRIQQVQSGAGENFWDLLLLREAMEKSGKSSASDHLTARLEETCFFVVRQICMEFGNLSMTPVDCFYLARAETAKPTKLLKNFDSQLGNKITTYVQRPLRTSVLEKARIGNSLLKFRPPLLLRNVSQRMLNDALRQKGIKDFFAHGLARQSFIEVCFPSLQGKRGGKMPWPLEEKQLDAIANRYNSRRREYPPVSGEQIQAILNELDRAVRDSWKFHNVSIEDDSISEKYLSYEECGQADESSDDGQFVSSILSEAFASLPAQIQNMMAVWHGFRFRQEEIAILFGLPDQTGVSKRLKRYQQQLLEALLKGLGDRFETFAKTQLSSRQLSEAKKSLTEWLREYCQEPYHRFLQPEAKQYLASYPEVFEVLEALYLGKLTAKAVAKKFYLAESTVKEQKEKFQSFLRDRLQSHLEATMGISLATKAAQEQAQKRLTVFVDSWLASQASFLN
;
A
#
# COMPACT_ATOMS: atom_id res chain seq x y z
N MET A 1 -17.64 -13.71 7.51
CA MET A 1 -17.41 -13.19 8.88
C MET A 1 -15.94 -12.79 9.02
N LYS A 2 -15.65 -11.49 9.12
CA LYS A 2 -14.28 -10.93 9.11
C LYS A 2 -13.49 -11.14 10.42
N TYR A 3 -14.15 -11.50 11.52
CA TYR A 3 -13.58 -11.61 12.88
C TYR A 3 -12.88 -12.95 13.19
N SER A 4 -12.70 -13.80 12.20
CA SER A 4 -12.13 -15.15 12.37
C SER A 4 -11.29 -15.59 11.18
N CYS A 5 -11.00 -14.68 10.24
CA CYS A 5 -10.34 -15.01 8.99
C CYS A 5 -8.94 -14.39 8.94
N PHE A 6 -7.98 -15.14 8.41
CA PHE A 6 -6.60 -14.72 8.20
C PHE A 6 -6.20 -14.96 6.74
N GLY A 7 -5.58 -13.98 6.10
CA GLY A 7 -5.22 -14.09 4.68
C GLY A 7 -3.88 -14.78 4.51
N ARG A 8 -3.79 -15.83 3.69
CA ARG A 8 -2.47 -16.30 3.20
C ARG A 8 -2.05 -15.39 2.06
N VAL A 9 -0.89 -14.76 2.19
CA VAL A 9 -0.40 -13.79 1.21
C VAL A 9 0.79 -14.38 0.45
N LYS A 10 0.78 -14.20 -0.87
CA LYS A 10 1.94 -14.40 -1.74
C LYS A 10 2.29 -13.11 -2.45
N GLU A 11 3.50 -13.03 -2.97
CA GLU A 11 3.94 -11.91 -3.80
C GLU A 11 3.65 -12.22 -5.27
N TYR A 12 3.00 -11.28 -5.95
CA TYR A 12 2.88 -11.26 -7.41
C TYR A 12 3.20 -9.86 -7.90
N ASP A 13 4.13 -9.74 -8.85
CA ASP A 13 4.50 -8.45 -9.46
C ASP A 13 4.96 -7.36 -8.46
N GLY A 14 5.63 -7.74 -7.38
CA GLY A 14 6.07 -6.77 -6.36
C GLY A 14 4.93 -6.20 -5.50
N LEU A 15 3.75 -6.83 -5.54
CA LEU A 15 2.60 -6.51 -4.70
C LEU A 15 2.16 -7.74 -3.89
N PRO A 16 1.60 -7.54 -2.69
CA PRO A 16 1.01 -8.63 -1.95
C PRO A 16 -0.33 -9.01 -2.61
N SER A 17 -0.62 -10.30 -2.71
CA SER A 17 -1.93 -10.83 -3.09
C SER A 17 -2.40 -11.86 -2.08
N ILE A 18 -3.66 -11.79 -1.69
CA ILE A 18 -4.28 -12.82 -0.85
C ILE A 18 -4.62 -14.01 -1.74
N VAL A 19 -4.00 -15.15 -1.47
CA VAL A 19 -4.25 -16.40 -2.20
C VAL A 19 -5.48 -17.10 -1.65
N GLU A 20 -5.68 -17.02 -0.34
CA GLU A 20 -6.77 -17.70 0.36
C GLU A 20 -7.06 -17.01 1.70
N TRP A 21 -8.30 -17.15 2.16
CA TRP A 21 -8.72 -16.74 3.50
C TRP A 21 -8.94 -17.98 4.36
N LEU A 22 -8.15 -18.12 5.42
CA LEU A 22 -8.21 -19.21 6.38
C LEU A 22 -9.10 -18.82 7.55
N LYS A 23 -10.11 -19.63 7.87
CA LYS A 23 -10.92 -19.46 9.07
C LYS A 23 -10.25 -20.16 10.24
N GLU A 24 -10.08 -19.46 11.36
CA GLU A 24 -9.69 -20.11 12.62
C GLU A 24 -10.93 -20.71 13.29
N PRO A 25 -11.06 -22.05 13.42
CA PRO A 25 -12.29 -22.68 13.88
C PRO A 25 -12.71 -22.25 15.29
N ARG A 26 -11.74 -21.99 16.16
CA ARG A 26 -11.97 -21.52 17.53
C ARG A 26 -12.60 -20.12 17.55
N LEU A 27 -12.06 -19.19 16.77
CA LEU A 27 -12.63 -17.85 16.65
C LEU A 27 -13.98 -17.90 15.95
N HIS A 28 -14.11 -18.69 14.90
CA HIS A 28 -15.38 -18.81 14.18
C HIS A 28 -16.54 -19.20 15.11
N ARG A 29 -16.40 -20.32 15.84
CA ARG A 29 -17.40 -20.78 16.82
C ARG A 29 -17.60 -19.82 17.99
N SER A 30 -16.57 -19.06 18.35
CA SER A 30 -16.68 -18.01 19.38
C SER A 30 -17.57 -16.87 18.88
N MET A 31 -17.35 -16.42 17.64
CA MET A 31 -18.10 -15.32 17.05
C MET A 31 -19.55 -15.72 16.75
N GLU A 32 -19.79 -16.93 16.22
CA GLU A 32 -21.15 -17.46 15.99
C GLU A 32 -21.97 -17.49 17.27
N ARG A 33 -21.39 -18.00 18.38
CA ARG A 33 -22.08 -18.01 19.69
C ARG A 33 -22.41 -16.59 20.16
N ARG A 34 -21.50 -15.64 19.97
CA ARG A 34 -21.74 -14.22 20.32
C ARG A 34 -22.87 -13.64 19.49
N ILE A 35 -22.88 -13.91 18.19
CA ILE A 35 -23.93 -13.45 17.27
C ILE A 35 -25.28 -14.06 17.64
N GLN A 36 -25.34 -15.34 18.01
CA GLN A 36 -26.58 -15.98 18.45
C GLN A 36 -27.12 -15.42 19.78
N GLN A 37 -26.24 -14.92 20.64
CA GLN A 37 -26.62 -14.33 21.94
C GLN A 37 -27.11 -12.87 21.83
N VAL A 38 -26.65 -12.14 20.82
CA VAL A 38 -27.06 -10.74 20.58
C VAL A 38 -28.17 -10.76 19.54
N GLN A 39 -29.37 -10.27 19.89
CA GLN A 39 -30.52 -10.23 18.97
C GLN A 39 -30.13 -9.64 17.61
N SER A 40 -30.53 -10.35 16.55
CA SER A 40 -30.13 -10.17 15.15
C SER A 40 -30.21 -8.72 14.66
N GLY A 41 -29.12 -8.18 14.12
CA GLY A 41 -29.08 -6.87 13.46
C GLY A 41 -27.88 -5.98 13.80
N ALA A 42 -26.99 -6.41 14.70
CA ALA A 42 -25.81 -5.63 15.07
C ALA A 42 -24.81 -5.51 13.90
N GLY A 43 -24.57 -4.28 13.44
CA GLY A 43 -23.60 -3.97 12.38
C GLY A 43 -22.14 -4.17 12.81
N GLU A 44 -21.21 -4.16 11.84
CA GLU A 44 -19.77 -4.39 12.10
C GLU A 44 -19.18 -3.43 13.15
N ASN A 45 -19.58 -2.15 13.11
CA ASN A 45 -19.09 -1.15 14.05
C ASN A 45 -19.46 -1.48 15.51
N PHE A 46 -20.62 -2.11 15.74
CA PHE A 46 -21.00 -2.58 17.07
C PHE A 46 -20.02 -3.63 17.58
N TRP A 47 -19.71 -4.63 16.75
CA TRP A 47 -18.79 -5.72 17.11
C TRP A 47 -17.36 -5.22 17.31
N ASP A 48 -16.90 -4.33 16.44
CA ASP A 48 -15.61 -3.65 16.56
C ASP A 48 -15.45 -2.97 17.94
N LEU A 49 -16.45 -2.18 18.35
CA LEU A 49 -16.43 -1.46 19.62
C LEU A 49 -16.59 -2.38 20.83
N LEU A 50 -17.45 -3.39 20.75
CA LEU A 50 -17.65 -4.37 21.81
C LEU A 50 -16.36 -5.15 22.08
N LEU A 51 -15.75 -5.69 21.02
CA LEU A 51 -14.50 -6.45 21.12
C LEU A 51 -13.35 -5.56 21.61
N LEU A 52 -13.29 -4.30 21.17
CA LEU A 52 -12.29 -3.34 21.66
C LEU A 52 -12.44 -3.10 23.16
N ARG A 53 -13.66 -2.86 23.64
CA ARG A 53 -13.93 -2.67 25.06
C ARG A 53 -13.51 -3.89 25.88
N GLU A 54 -13.93 -5.09 25.46
CA GLU A 54 -13.55 -6.34 26.12
C GLU A 54 -12.03 -6.57 26.14
N ALA A 55 -11.34 -6.24 25.04
CA ALA A 55 -9.90 -6.38 24.93
C ALA A 55 -9.14 -5.41 25.84
N MET A 56 -9.69 -4.22 26.11
CA MET A 56 -9.10 -3.22 27.01
C MET A 56 -9.35 -3.55 28.50
N GLU A 57 -10.54 -4.08 28.84
CA GLU A 57 -10.91 -4.44 30.21
C GLU A 57 -10.18 -5.68 30.72
N LYS A 58 -10.00 -6.69 29.85
CA LYS A 58 -9.28 -7.92 30.17
C LYS A 58 -7.82 -7.78 29.77
N SER A 59 -6.99 -7.26 30.67
CA SER A 59 -5.54 -7.13 30.48
C SER A 59 -4.86 -8.52 30.35
N GLY A 60 -4.91 -9.12 29.16
CA GLY A 60 -4.34 -10.43 28.88
C GLY A 60 -4.71 -10.99 27.49
N LYS A 61 -4.42 -12.28 27.24
CA LYS A 61 -4.88 -13.01 26.04
C LYS A 61 -6.40 -13.21 26.10
N SER A 62 -7.15 -12.21 25.67
CA SER A 62 -8.60 -12.30 25.52
C SER A 62 -8.94 -12.75 24.10
N SER A 63 -9.98 -13.58 23.95
CA SER A 63 -10.50 -13.94 22.62
C SER A 63 -10.93 -12.70 21.82
N ALA A 64 -11.29 -11.61 22.49
CA ALA A 64 -11.62 -10.34 21.87
C ALA A 64 -10.42 -9.72 21.14
N SER A 65 -9.22 -9.81 21.71
CA SER A 65 -7.98 -9.39 21.05
C SER A 65 -7.70 -10.21 19.79
N ASP A 66 -7.96 -11.52 19.83
CA ASP A 66 -7.75 -12.41 18.68
C ASP A 66 -8.75 -12.08 17.56
N HIS A 67 -10.02 -11.82 17.90
CA HIS A 67 -11.04 -11.37 16.94
C HIS A 67 -10.71 -10.03 16.30
N LEU A 68 -10.22 -9.06 17.07
CA LEU A 68 -9.77 -7.77 16.55
C LEU A 68 -8.55 -7.93 15.63
N THR A 69 -7.63 -8.84 15.96
CA THR A 69 -6.48 -9.14 15.12
C THR A 69 -6.95 -9.69 13.77
N ALA A 70 -7.86 -10.67 13.77
CA ALA A 70 -8.47 -11.19 12.55
C ALA A 70 -9.21 -10.10 11.76
N ARG A 71 -9.95 -9.21 12.46
CA ARG A 71 -10.66 -8.10 11.81
C ARG A 71 -9.73 -7.12 11.10
N LEU A 72 -8.54 -6.88 11.66
CA LEU A 72 -7.54 -5.96 11.13
C LEU A 72 -6.67 -6.57 10.02
N GLU A 73 -6.80 -7.86 9.74
CA GLU A 73 -6.02 -8.55 8.72
C GLU A 73 -6.17 -7.94 7.32
N GLU A 74 -7.41 -7.63 6.94
CA GLU A 74 -7.74 -6.92 5.70
C GLU A 74 -7.08 -5.53 5.67
N THR A 75 -7.04 -4.84 6.81
CA THR A 75 -6.36 -3.54 6.95
C THR A 75 -4.86 -3.68 6.75
N CYS A 76 -4.22 -4.73 7.27
CA CYS A 76 -2.81 -5.03 7.04
C CYS A 76 -2.51 -5.17 5.54
N PHE A 77 -3.35 -5.92 4.82
CA PHE A 77 -3.18 -6.15 3.39
C PHE A 77 -3.21 -4.84 2.60
N PHE A 78 -4.25 -4.03 2.79
CA PHE A 78 -4.41 -2.78 2.07
C PHE A 78 -3.31 -1.76 2.38
N VAL A 79 -2.92 -1.62 3.66
CA VAL A 79 -1.82 -0.74 4.06
C VAL A 79 -0.51 -1.12 3.37
N VAL A 80 -0.21 -2.42 3.31
CA VAL A 80 1.03 -2.91 2.72
C VAL A 80 1.01 -2.77 1.21
N ARG A 81 -0.11 -3.11 0.56
CA ARG A 81 -0.29 -2.88 -0.88
C ARG A 81 -0.07 -1.41 -1.22
N GLN A 82 -0.64 -0.49 -0.44
CA GLN A 82 -0.46 0.95 -0.62
C GLN A 82 1.01 1.38 -0.43
N ILE A 83 1.69 0.85 0.60
CA ILE A 83 3.11 1.10 0.81
C ILE A 83 3.94 0.62 -0.38
N CYS A 84 3.70 -0.58 -0.92
CA CYS A 84 4.43 -1.13 -2.06
C CYS A 84 4.20 -0.31 -3.34
N MET A 85 2.96 0.13 -3.59
CA MET A 85 2.64 1.01 -4.73
C MET A 85 3.34 2.37 -4.65
N GLU A 86 3.47 2.93 -3.45
CA GLU A 86 4.10 4.24 -3.23
C GLU A 86 5.63 4.18 -3.12
N PHE A 87 6.18 3.04 -2.67
CA PHE A 87 7.60 2.85 -2.40
C PHE A 87 8.10 1.58 -3.11
N GLY A 88 8.36 1.67 -4.41
CA GLY A 88 8.87 0.54 -5.22
C GLY A 88 10.29 0.04 -4.85
N ASN A 89 10.98 0.67 -3.88
CA ASN A 89 12.36 0.35 -3.48
C ASN A 89 12.48 0.02 -1.97
N LEU A 90 11.52 -0.70 -1.40
CA LEU A 90 11.62 -1.19 -0.02
C LEU A 90 12.69 -2.29 0.07
N SER A 91 13.39 -2.39 1.20
CA SER A 91 14.37 -3.47 1.44
C SER A 91 13.71 -4.80 1.83
N MET A 92 12.39 -4.86 1.76
CA MET A 92 11.57 -5.96 2.24
C MET A 92 10.63 -6.36 1.15
N THR A 93 10.35 -7.65 1.06
CA THR A 93 9.30 -8.13 0.17
C THR A 93 7.95 -7.60 0.66
N PRO A 94 6.96 -7.42 -0.23
CA PRO A 94 5.59 -7.15 0.16
C PRO A 94 5.04 -8.14 1.19
N VAL A 95 5.45 -9.40 1.11
CA VAL A 95 5.09 -10.46 2.05
C VAL A 95 5.68 -10.18 3.45
N ASP A 96 6.95 -9.80 3.53
CA ASP A 96 7.57 -9.40 4.81
C ASP A 96 6.89 -8.17 5.43
N CYS A 97 6.56 -7.17 4.60
CA CYS A 97 5.80 -6.01 5.04
C CYS A 97 4.41 -6.38 5.58
N PHE A 98 3.77 -7.39 4.98
CA PHE A 98 2.50 -7.92 5.46
C PHE A 98 2.63 -8.66 6.80
N TYR A 99 3.65 -9.50 6.98
CA TYR A 99 3.92 -10.12 8.28
C TYR A 99 4.28 -9.10 9.36
N LEU A 100 5.00 -8.03 9.00
CA LEU A 100 5.25 -6.90 9.89
C LEU A 100 3.96 -6.22 10.34
N ALA A 101 3.06 -5.95 9.40
CA ALA A 101 1.76 -5.36 9.69
C ALA A 101 0.95 -6.28 10.62
N ARG A 102 0.89 -7.59 10.32
CA ARG A 102 0.23 -8.60 11.16
C ARG A 102 0.81 -8.68 12.57
N ALA A 103 2.14 -8.61 12.70
CA ALA A 103 2.79 -8.63 14.01
C ALA A 103 2.45 -7.39 14.86
N GLU A 104 2.23 -6.24 14.22
CA GLU A 104 1.77 -5.03 14.89
C GLU A 104 0.30 -5.10 15.31
N THR A 105 -0.56 -5.68 14.47
CA THR A 105 -1.99 -5.84 14.78
C THR A 105 -2.27 -6.95 15.78
N ALA A 106 -1.36 -7.90 15.98
CA ALA A 106 -1.42 -8.92 17.04
C ALA A 106 -1.45 -8.32 18.47
N LYS A 107 -1.21 -7.01 18.61
CA LYS A 107 -1.37 -6.25 19.87
C LYS A 107 -2.35 -5.09 19.66
N PRO A 108 -3.64 -5.38 19.39
CA PRO A 108 -4.61 -4.37 18.95
C PRO A 108 -4.84 -3.29 19.99
N THR A 109 -4.78 -3.61 21.29
CA THR A 109 -4.93 -2.64 22.39
C THR A 109 -3.85 -1.56 22.40
N LYS A 110 -2.61 -1.91 22.02
CA LYS A 110 -1.52 -0.93 21.89
C LYS A 110 -1.75 -0.02 20.69
N LEU A 111 -2.22 -0.58 19.58
CA LEU A 111 -2.46 0.13 18.33
C LEU A 111 -3.66 1.08 18.42
N LEU A 112 -4.66 0.69 19.21
CA LEU A 112 -5.92 1.41 19.43
C LEU A 112 -5.96 2.21 20.75
N LYS A 113 -4.81 2.41 21.40
CA LYS A 113 -4.74 3.07 22.72
C LYS A 113 -5.42 4.45 22.76
N ASN A 114 -5.30 5.21 21.66
CA ASN A 114 -5.86 6.56 21.53
C ASN A 114 -7.03 6.59 20.53
N PHE A 115 -7.68 5.46 20.28
CA PHE A 115 -8.85 5.40 19.42
C PHE A 115 -10.04 6.01 20.16
N ASP A 116 -10.74 6.92 19.48
CA ASP A 116 -11.95 7.56 19.99
C ASP A 116 -13.11 7.30 19.03
N SER A 117 -14.07 6.51 19.50
CA SER A 117 -15.28 6.16 18.74
C SER A 117 -16.23 7.34 18.56
N GLN A 118 -16.13 8.40 19.38
CA GLN A 118 -16.96 9.60 19.27
C GLN A 118 -16.61 10.43 18.03
N LEU A 119 -15.41 10.25 17.49
CA LEU A 119 -14.97 10.91 16.25
C LEU A 119 -15.54 10.27 14.98
N GLY A 120 -16.41 9.26 15.11
CA GLY A 120 -17.11 8.61 13.98
C GLY A 120 -16.21 7.75 13.08
N ASN A 121 -14.94 7.56 13.43
CA ASN A 121 -14.02 6.76 12.63
C ASN A 121 -14.18 5.27 12.94
N LYS A 122 -14.19 4.43 11.90
CA LYS A 122 -14.07 2.97 12.05
C LYS A 122 -12.68 2.59 12.58
N ILE A 123 -12.63 1.50 13.34
CA ILE A 123 -11.38 0.94 13.86
C ILE A 123 -10.39 0.66 12.72
N THR A 124 -10.86 0.06 11.63
CA THR A 124 -10.03 -0.23 10.44
C THR A 124 -9.40 1.02 9.85
N THR A 125 -10.18 2.09 9.66
CA THR A 125 -9.71 3.38 9.14
C THR A 125 -8.68 4.03 10.06
N TYR A 126 -8.96 4.07 11.37
CA TYR A 126 -8.04 4.65 12.35
C TYR A 126 -6.68 3.95 12.32
N VAL A 127 -6.68 2.62 12.24
CA VAL A 127 -5.46 1.78 12.32
C VAL A 127 -4.54 1.97 11.12
N GLN A 128 -5.05 2.34 9.95
CA GLN A 128 -4.25 2.48 8.74
C GLN A 128 -3.02 3.37 8.93
N ARG A 129 -3.19 4.55 9.54
CA ARG A 129 -2.11 5.53 9.74
C ARG A 129 -1.00 5.07 10.70
N PRO A 130 -1.29 4.64 11.95
CA PRO A 130 -0.26 4.14 12.86
C PRO A 130 0.39 2.85 12.34
N LEU A 131 -0.39 1.95 11.73
CA LEU A 131 0.12 0.72 11.14
C LEU A 131 1.11 1.03 10.01
N ARG A 132 0.71 1.91 9.07
CA ARG A 132 1.57 2.35 7.97
C ARG A 132 2.86 3.00 8.47
N THR A 133 2.78 3.84 9.49
CA THR A 133 3.95 4.49 10.08
C THR A 133 4.91 3.45 10.66
N SER A 134 4.39 2.48 11.42
CA SER A 134 5.18 1.41 12.02
C SER A 134 5.85 0.51 10.96
N VAL A 135 5.10 0.10 9.92
CA VAL A 135 5.64 -0.72 8.83
C VAL A 135 6.71 0.04 8.04
N LEU A 136 6.47 1.31 7.69
CA LEU A 136 7.46 2.14 6.98
C LEU A 136 8.69 2.42 7.83
N GLU A 137 8.55 2.67 9.13
CA GLU A 137 9.67 2.87 10.03
C GLU A 137 10.56 1.62 10.07
N LYS A 138 9.96 0.44 10.26
CA LYS A 138 10.69 -0.84 10.25
C LYS A 138 11.33 -1.13 8.88
N ALA A 139 10.59 -0.93 7.79
CA ALA A 139 11.09 -1.15 6.44
C ALA A 139 12.19 -0.16 6.03
N ARG A 140 12.11 1.11 6.44
CA ARG A 140 13.14 2.13 6.14
C ARG A 140 14.38 1.99 7.02
N ILE A 141 14.23 1.64 8.29
CA ILE A 141 15.37 1.42 9.19
C ILE A 141 16.17 0.19 8.74
N GLY A 142 15.49 -0.88 8.28
CA GLY A 142 16.15 -2.03 7.66
C GLY A 142 17.01 -1.63 6.45
N ASN A 143 16.50 -0.75 5.60
CA ASN A 143 17.20 -0.30 4.39
C ASN A 143 18.36 0.68 4.65
N SER A 144 18.33 1.46 5.74
CA SER A 144 19.39 2.42 6.06
C SER A 144 20.57 1.77 6.79
N LEU A 145 20.31 0.85 7.71
CA LEU A 145 21.35 0.24 8.55
C LEU A 145 22.08 -0.93 7.89
N LEU A 146 21.39 -1.77 7.11
CA LEU A 146 22.04 -2.89 6.41
C LEU A 146 23.00 -2.43 5.30
N LYS A 147 22.79 -1.22 4.75
CA LYS A 147 23.71 -0.58 3.79
C LYS A 147 25.04 -0.14 4.41
N PHE A 148 25.09 0.02 5.72
CA PHE A 148 26.31 0.46 6.38
C PHE A 148 27.28 -0.71 6.59
N ARG A 149 28.54 -0.48 6.21
CA ARG A 149 29.66 -1.31 6.64
C ARG A 149 29.77 -1.28 8.17
N PRO A 150 30.35 -2.31 8.82
CA PRO A 150 30.44 -2.40 10.28
C PRO A 150 30.84 -1.10 11.02
N PRO A 151 31.87 -0.35 10.59
CA PRO A 151 32.25 0.88 11.30
C PRO A 151 31.20 2.00 11.18
N LEU A 152 30.48 2.09 10.07
CA LEU A 152 29.40 3.06 9.88
C LEU A 152 28.11 2.63 10.59
N LEU A 153 27.86 1.31 10.66
CA LEU A 153 26.71 0.75 11.38
C LEU A 153 26.83 1.08 12.86
N LEU A 154 27.99 0.76 13.46
CA LEU A 154 28.25 1.02 14.87
C LEU A 154 28.23 2.52 15.18
N ARG A 155 28.63 3.39 14.25
CA ARG A 155 28.49 4.84 14.42
C ARG A 155 27.04 5.32 14.42
N ASN A 156 26.22 4.81 13.50
CA ASN A 156 24.88 5.35 13.23
C ASN A 156 23.75 4.67 14.04
N VAL A 157 24.00 3.51 14.66
CA VAL A 157 23.02 2.85 15.53
C VAL A 157 22.79 3.68 16.80
N SER A 158 21.54 3.90 17.19
CA SER A 158 21.25 4.60 18.45
C SER A 158 21.57 3.72 19.67
N GLN A 159 21.85 4.33 20.82
CA GLN A 159 22.12 3.57 22.05
C GLN A 159 20.94 2.69 22.46
N ARG A 160 19.70 3.14 22.22
CA ARG A 160 18.49 2.35 22.47
C ARG A 160 18.46 1.08 21.61
N MET A 161 18.73 1.22 20.31
CA MET A 161 18.74 0.09 19.38
C MET A 161 19.85 -0.91 19.72
N LEU A 162 21.02 -0.43 20.13
CA LEU A 162 22.11 -1.29 20.59
C LEU A 162 21.71 -2.11 21.82
N ASN A 163 21.10 -1.46 22.82
CA ASN A 163 20.65 -2.14 24.03
C ASN A 163 19.57 -3.17 23.72
N ASP A 164 18.62 -2.85 22.84
CA ASP A 164 17.56 -3.77 22.43
C ASP A 164 18.14 -4.98 21.67
N ALA A 165 19.12 -4.77 20.79
CA ALA A 165 19.81 -5.84 20.07
C ALA A 165 20.59 -6.77 21.01
N LEU A 166 21.30 -6.20 21.99
CA LEU A 166 22.02 -6.97 23.01
C LEU A 166 21.07 -7.78 23.90
N ARG A 167 19.91 -7.22 24.25
CA ARG A 167 18.86 -7.92 25.00
C ARG A 167 18.35 -9.13 24.24
N GLN A 168 18.06 -8.98 22.95
CA GLN A 168 17.58 -10.09 22.11
C GLN A 168 18.61 -11.23 22.02
N LYS A 169 19.90 -10.90 22.02
CA LYS A 169 20.99 -11.88 22.01
C LYS A 169 21.32 -12.48 23.39
N GLY A 170 20.65 -12.02 24.45
CA GLY A 170 20.88 -12.50 25.82
C GLY A 170 22.13 -11.94 26.50
N ILE A 171 22.77 -10.90 25.93
CA ILE A 171 23.96 -10.27 26.50
C ILE A 171 23.54 -9.31 27.62
N LYS A 172 24.05 -9.55 28.84
CA LYS A 172 23.67 -8.80 30.05
C LYS A 172 24.55 -7.57 30.33
N ASP A 173 25.79 -7.55 29.83
CA ASP A 173 26.75 -6.48 30.08
C ASP A 173 26.58 -5.31 29.09
N PHE A 174 25.47 -4.59 29.18
CA PHE A 174 25.17 -3.45 28.30
C PHE A 174 26.20 -2.32 28.45
N PHE A 175 26.75 -2.15 29.67
CA PHE A 175 27.68 -1.07 29.98
C PHE A 175 29.02 -1.28 29.27
N ALA A 176 29.61 -2.47 29.36
CA ALA A 176 30.87 -2.76 28.66
C ALA A 176 30.73 -2.60 27.15
N HIS A 177 29.64 -3.08 26.56
CA HIS A 177 29.41 -3.01 25.13
C HIS A 177 29.14 -1.58 24.65
N GLY A 178 28.37 -0.80 25.42
CA GLY A 178 28.17 0.64 25.16
C GLY A 178 29.48 1.43 25.24
N LEU A 179 30.32 1.13 26.24
CA LEU A 179 31.60 1.79 26.45
C LEU A 179 32.62 1.45 25.35
N ALA A 180 32.65 0.20 24.88
CA ALA A 180 33.49 -0.23 23.76
C ALA A 180 33.11 0.51 22.48
N ARG A 181 31.80 0.60 22.18
CA ARG A 181 31.28 1.39 21.06
C ARG A 181 31.66 2.87 21.18
N GLN A 182 31.51 3.46 22.36
CA GLN A 182 31.83 4.88 22.57
C GLN A 182 33.33 5.13 22.39
N SER A 183 34.18 4.26 22.93
CA SER A 183 35.64 4.34 22.78
C SER A 183 36.05 4.20 21.31
N PHE A 184 35.40 3.31 20.57
CA PHE A 184 35.55 3.20 19.12
C PHE A 184 35.16 4.48 18.38
N ILE A 185 34.01 5.09 18.72
CA ILE A 185 33.55 6.32 18.05
C ILE A 185 34.52 7.48 18.29
N GLU A 186 35.00 7.64 19.52
CA GLU A 186 35.90 8.73 19.89
C GLU A 186 37.29 8.58 19.27
N VAL A 187 37.82 7.36 19.15
CA VAL A 187 39.16 7.11 18.59
C VAL A 187 39.13 7.14 17.06
N CYS A 188 38.08 6.60 16.43
CA CYS A 188 38.01 6.47 14.97
C CYS A 188 37.30 7.62 14.26
N PHE A 189 36.49 8.43 14.97
CA PHE A 189 35.79 9.58 14.38
C PHE A 189 36.00 10.93 15.12
N PRO A 190 37.20 11.25 15.64
CA PRO A 190 37.41 12.47 16.45
C PRO A 190 37.23 13.80 15.70
N SER A 191 37.16 13.82 14.36
CA SER A 191 36.95 15.06 13.60
C SER A 191 36.33 14.82 12.22
N LEU A 192 35.04 15.14 12.06
CA LEU A 192 34.37 15.24 10.74
C LEU A 192 33.31 16.36 10.76
N GLN A 193 33.74 17.60 10.90
CA GLN A 193 33.10 18.68 10.15
C GLN A 193 33.54 18.52 8.68
N GLY A 194 32.74 17.84 7.85
CA GLY A 194 32.78 18.06 6.40
C GLY A 194 33.24 16.94 5.45
N LYS A 195 33.85 15.82 5.88
CA LYS A 195 34.19 14.73 4.93
C LYS A 195 33.27 13.51 5.08
N ARG A 196 32.43 13.29 4.06
CA ARG A 196 31.65 12.05 3.91
C ARG A 196 32.61 10.86 3.82
N GLY A 197 32.44 9.91 4.76
CA GLY A 197 32.87 8.52 4.70
C GLY A 197 34.08 8.18 3.83
N GLY A 198 35.29 8.43 4.34
CA GLY A 198 36.47 7.72 3.86
C GLY A 198 36.29 6.21 4.06
N LYS A 199 36.78 5.39 3.12
CA LYS A 199 36.78 3.93 3.20
C LYS A 199 37.65 3.52 4.40
N MET A 200 37.04 3.34 5.56
CA MET A 200 37.73 2.83 6.75
C MET A 200 37.89 1.30 6.61
N PRO A 201 39.11 0.75 6.82
CA PRO A 201 39.34 -0.68 6.78
C PRO A 201 38.57 -1.39 7.92
N TRP A 202 38.11 -2.61 7.64
CA TRP A 202 37.52 -3.52 8.61
C TRP A 202 38.01 -4.93 8.30
N PRO A 203 38.64 -5.67 9.25
CA PRO A 203 38.94 -5.32 10.64
C PRO A 203 39.88 -4.11 10.80
N LEU A 204 39.95 -3.55 12.01
CA LEU A 204 40.77 -2.38 12.33
C LEU A 204 42.25 -2.72 12.37
N GLU A 205 43.11 -1.73 12.13
CA GLU A 205 44.57 -1.89 12.29
C GLU A 205 44.94 -2.03 13.78
N GLU A 206 46.00 -2.78 14.08
CA GLU A 206 46.48 -3.07 15.44
C GLU A 206 46.67 -1.80 16.27
N LYS A 207 47.29 -0.76 15.70
CA LYS A 207 47.47 0.55 16.34
C LYS A 207 46.15 1.23 16.73
N GLN A 208 45.10 1.05 15.93
CA GLN A 208 43.78 1.61 16.21
C GLN A 208 43.08 0.82 17.31
N LEU A 209 43.20 -0.52 17.28
CA LEU A 209 42.66 -1.39 18.30
C LEU A 209 43.29 -1.13 19.67
N ASP A 210 44.61 -0.91 19.73
CA ASP A 210 45.30 -0.56 20.95
C ASP A 210 44.86 0.82 21.48
N ALA A 211 44.68 1.80 20.61
CA ALA A 211 44.16 3.10 21.00
C ALA A 211 42.72 3.01 21.57
N ILE A 212 41.87 2.18 20.98
CA ILE A 212 40.50 1.93 21.50
C ILE A 212 40.56 1.19 22.83
N ALA A 213 41.40 0.16 22.95
CA ALA A 213 41.60 -0.61 24.17
C ALA A 213 42.09 0.28 25.33
N ASN A 214 43.09 1.13 25.07
CA ASN A 214 43.57 2.10 26.05
C ASN A 214 42.47 3.07 26.48
N ARG A 215 41.68 3.59 25.54
CA ARG A 215 40.55 4.49 25.85
C ARG A 215 39.49 3.78 26.68
N TYR A 216 39.13 2.56 26.30
CA TYR A 216 38.19 1.70 27.01
C TYR A 216 38.64 1.41 28.45
N ASN A 217 39.87 0.92 28.62
CA ASN A 217 40.46 0.57 29.92
C ASN A 217 40.58 1.79 30.84
N SER A 218 40.91 2.97 30.29
CA SER A 218 40.99 4.22 31.08
C SER A 218 39.66 4.61 31.75
N ARG A 219 38.54 4.19 31.16
CA ARG A 219 37.18 4.43 31.63
C ARG A 219 36.60 3.27 32.43
N ARG A 220 37.20 2.09 32.34
CA ARG A 220 36.79 0.87 33.03
C ARG A 220 37.83 0.47 34.09
N ARG A 221 38.07 1.36 35.06
CA ARG A 221 39.15 1.21 36.07
C ARG A 221 38.96 0.03 37.04
N GLU A 222 37.74 -0.48 37.16
CA GLU A 222 37.38 -1.52 38.14
C GLU A 222 37.49 -2.96 37.60
N TYR A 223 37.90 -3.15 36.34
CA TYR A 223 37.94 -4.46 35.69
C TYR A 223 39.31 -4.73 35.05
N PRO A 224 39.66 -6.01 34.79
CA PRO A 224 40.89 -6.35 34.08
C PRO A 224 41.00 -5.63 32.73
N PRO A 225 42.20 -5.14 32.37
CA PRO A 225 42.40 -4.45 31.11
C PRO A 225 42.14 -5.40 29.94
N VAL A 226 41.48 -4.86 28.91
CA VAL A 226 41.11 -5.56 27.69
C VAL A 226 42.15 -5.25 26.60
N SER A 227 42.56 -6.26 25.82
CA SER A 227 43.48 -6.10 24.69
C SER A 227 42.79 -5.58 23.42
N GLY A 228 43.58 -5.13 22.44
CA GLY A 228 43.05 -4.72 21.13
C GLY A 228 42.23 -5.82 20.43
N GLU A 229 42.68 -7.07 20.52
CA GLU A 229 41.96 -8.23 19.95
C GLU A 229 40.61 -8.46 20.63
N GLN A 230 40.56 -8.35 21.96
CA GLN A 230 39.33 -8.51 22.71
C GLN A 230 38.34 -7.37 22.42
N ILE A 231 38.83 -6.14 22.20
CA ILE A 231 38.00 -5.04 21.70
C ILE A 231 37.44 -5.35 20.30
N GLN A 232 38.26 -5.86 19.38
CA GLN A 232 37.79 -6.25 18.04
C GLN A 232 36.71 -7.34 18.13
N ALA A 233 36.84 -8.29 19.06
CA ALA A 233 35.83 -9.31 19.33
C ALA A 233 34.51 -8.69 19.83
N ILE A 234 34.57 -7.77 20.80
CA ILE A 234 33.39 -7.04 21.32
C ILE A 234 32.72 -6.22 20.20
N LEU A 235 33.49 -5.51 19.37
CA LEU A 235 32.93 -4.72 18.26
C LEU A 235 32.29 -5.61 17.17
N ASN A 236 32.89 -6.76 16.86
CA ASN A 236 32.31 -7.75 15.95
C ASN A 236 31.06 -8.42 16.53
N GLU A 237 31.01 -8.59 17.86
CA GLU A 237 29.83 -9.07 18.56
C GLU A 237 28.68 -8.05 18.53
N LEU A 238 29.00 -6.76 18.66
CA LEU A 238 28.03 -5.67 18.50
C LEU A 238 27.48 -5.57 17.08
N ASP A 239 28.34 -5.62 16.05
CA ASP A 239 27.88 -5.63 14.66
C ASP A 239 26.97 -6.83 14.38
N ARG A 240 27.37 -8.04 14.83
CA ARG A 240 26.54 -9.24 14.70
C ARG A 240 25.23 -9.13 15.47
N ALA A 241 25.25 -8.68 16.73
CA ALA A 241 24.03 -8.51 17.52
C ALA A 241 23.05 -7.54 16.84
N VAL A 242 23.56 -6.41 16.33
CA VAL A 242 22.78 -5.40 15.60
C VAL A 242 22.41 -5.85 14.19
N ARG A 243 22.98 -6.92 13.62
CA ARG A 243 22.50 -7.48 12.35
C ARG A 243 21.52 -8.63 12.58
N ASP A 244 21.80 -9.47 13.56
CA ASP A 244 20.99 -10.65 13.90
C ASP A 244 19.67 -10.26 14.58
N SER A 245 19.64 -9.18 15.37
CA SER A 245 18.37 -8.62 15.89
C SER A 245 17.45 -8.07 14.79
N TRP A 246 17.93 -8.02 13.55
CA TRP A 246 17.22 -7.50 12.37
C TRP A 246 17.03 -8.56 11.28
N LYS A 247 17.71 -9.70 11.38
CA LYS A 247 17.33 -10.89 10.62
C LYS A 247 16.00 -11.35 11.19
N PHE A 248 14.93 -11.12 10.43
CA PHE A 248 13.62 -11.59 10.79
C PHE A 248 13.70 -13.10 11.08
N HIS A 249 13.45 -13.48 12.33
CA HIS A 249 12.99 -14.82 12.63
C HIS A 249 11.58 -14.90 12.05
N ASN A 250 11.51 -15.14 10.74
CA ASN A 250 10.32 -15.71 10.14
C ASN A 250 10.20 -17.08 10.79
N VAL A 251 9.29 -17.24 11.74
CA VAL A 251 8.71 -18.55 11.98
C VAL A 251 7.92 -18.80 10.70
N SER A 252 8.58 -19.44 9.74
CA SER A 252 7.88 -20.01 8.60
C SER A 252 6.83 -20.95 9.19
N ILE A 253 5.58 -20.80 8.75
CA ILE A 253 4.51 -21.75 9.10
C ILE A 253 4.84 -23.16 8.54
N GLU A 254 5.87 -23.27 7.71
CA GLU A 254 6.34 -24.51 7.11
C GLU A 254 7.30 -25.31 8.01
N ASP A 255 7.85 -24.74 9.10
CA ASP A 255 8.76 -25.48 10.00
C ASP A 255 8.10 -25.79 11.36
N ASP A 256 7.78 -27.09 11.50
CA ASP A 256 7.49 -27.90 12.68
C ASP A 256 6.19 -27.68 13.51
N SER A 257 5.32 -28.69 13.38
CA SER A 257 4.46 -29.28 14.43
C SER A 257 3.09 -28.68 14.76
N ILE A 258 2.44 -27.96 13.85
CA ILE A 258 0.97 -27.78 13.93
C ILE A 258 0.30 -28.84 13.05
N SER A 259 -0.06 -29.94 13.70
CA SER A 259 -0.84 -31.04 13.16
C SER A 259 -1.97 -30.55 12.23
N GLU A 260 -1.88 -30.91 10.95
CA GLU A 260 -2.90 -30.74 9.89
C GLU A 260 -4.28 -31.30 10.26
N LYS A 261 -4.43 -31.92 11.44
CA LYS A 261 -5.62 -32.67 11.86
C LYS A 261 -6.78 -31.81 12.38
N TYR A 262 -6.69 -30.47 12.38
CA TYR A 262 -7.73 -29.60 12.96
C TYR A 262 -8.23 -28.41 12.11
N LEU A 263 -7.79 -28.26 10.86
CA LEU A 263 -8.32 -27.23 9.97
C LEU A 263 -9.40 -27.85 9.06
N SER A 264 -10.68 -27.66 9.41
CA SER A 264 -11.79 -27.98 8.51
C SER A 264 -11.90 -26.90 7.44
N TYR A 265 -11.72 -27.31 6.18
CA TYR A 265 -11.79 -26.47 5.00
C TYR A 265 -13.24 -26.09 4.68
N GLU A 266 -13.60 -24.85 4.95
CA GLU A 266 -14.81 -24.23 4.42
C GLU A 266 -14.44 -22.88 3.82
N GLU A 267 -14.52 -22.78 2.50
CA GLU A 267 -14.31 -21.54 1.76
C GLU A 267 -15.13 -20.41 2.40
N CYS A 268 -14.46 -19.32 2.76
CA CYS A 268 -15.16 -18.11 3.17
C CYS A 268 -15.60 -17.41 1.88
N GLY A 269 -16.90 -17.38 1.63
CA GLY A 269 -17.48 -16.67 0.50
C GLY A 269 -16.89 -15.25 0.41
N GLN A 270 -16.47 -14.89 -0.81
CA GLN A 270 -16.07 -13.54 -1.19
C GLN A 270 -17.27 -12.62 -0.97
N ALA A 271 -17.40 -12.08 0.24
CA ALA A 271 -18.36 -11.03 0.53
C ALA A 271 -17.74 -9.71 0.07
N ASP A 272 -18.21 -9.26 -1.08
CA ASP A 272 -18.19 -7.91 -1.65
C ASP A 272 -17.23 -6.89 -1.01
N GLU A 273 -16.27 -6.45 -1.83
CA GLU A 273 -15.27 -5.39 -1.58
C GLU A 273 -15.86 -3.98 -1.37
N SER A 274 -17.15 -3.82 -1.14
CA SER A 274 -17.75 -2.52 -0.89
C SER A 274 -18.27 -2.47 0.52
N SER A 275 -17.49 -1.86 1.43
CA SER A 275 -18.02 -1.46 2.73
C SER A 275 -19.33 -0.67 2.55
N ASP A 276 -20.30 -0.86 3.43
CA ASP A 276 -21.59 -0.15 3.45
C ASP A 276 -21.44 1.40 3.36
N ASP A 277 -20.32 1.94 3.85
CA ASP A 277 -19.99 3.36 3.71
C ASP A 277 -19.54 3.73 2.29
N GLY A 278 -18.78 2.86 1.62
CA GLY A 278 -18.31 3.06 0.26
C GLY A 278 -19.45 3.03 -0.75
N GLN A 279 -20.40 2.10 -0.59
CA GLN A 279 -21.62 2.08 -1.40
C GLN A 279 -22.45 3.34 -1.19
N PHE A 280 -22.57 3.82 0.05
CA PHE A 280 -23.29 5.04 0.37
C PHE A 280 -22.64 6.32 -0.17
N VAL A 281 -21.32 6.45 -0.04
CA VAL A 281 -20.59 7.58 -0.64
C VAL A 281 -20.73 7.54 -2.16
N SER A 282 -20.60 6.36 -2.76
CA SER A 282 -20.77 6.19 -4.19
C SER A 282 -22.21 6.49 -4.65
N SER A 283 -23.23 6.13 -3.87
CA SER A 283 -24.62 6.43 -4.21
C SER A 283 -24.90 7.93 -4.19
N ILE A 284 -24.52 8.64 -3.11
CA ILE A 284 -24.67 10.11 -3.02
C ILE A 284 -23.97 10.79 -4.19
N LEU A 285 -22.72 10.42 -4.46
CA LEU A 285 -21.94 11.05 -5.51
C LEU A 285 -22.48 10.73 -6.91
N SER A 286 -22.93 9.50 -7.14
CA SER A 286 -23.54 9.10 -8.42
C SER A 286 -24.85 9.83 -8.69
N GLU A 287 -25.70 10.00 -7.68
CA GLU A 287 -26.95 10.76 -7.76
C GLU A 287 -26.68 12.25 -7.99
N ALA A 288 -25.75 12.83 -7.21
CA ALA A 288 -25.34 14.21 -7.38
C ALA A 288 -24.72 14.45 -8.76
N PHE A 289 -23.91 13.53 -9.27
CA PHE A 289 -23.33 13.61 -10.61
C PHE A 289 -24.39 13.51 -11.70
N ALA A 290 -25.36 12.59 -11.56
CA ALA A 290 -26.48 12.44 -12.50
C ALA A 290 -27.37 13.69 -12.55
N SER A 291 -27.46 14.46 -11.47
CA SER A 291 -28.20 15.73 -11.42
C SER A 291 -27.50 16.89 -12.17
N LEU A 292 -26.23 16.74 -12.54
CA LEU A 292 -25.50 17.77 -13.28
C LEU A 292 -26.00 17.89 -14.71
N PRO A 293 -25.89 19.07 -15.36
CA PRO A 293 -26.20 19.18 -16.78
C PRO A 293 -25.36 18.22 -17.63
N ALA A 294 -25.94 17.60 -18.66
CA ALA A 294 -25.28 16.60 -19.50
C ALA A 294 -23.93 17.09 -20.08
N GLN A 295 -23.86 18.35 -20.53
CA GLN A 295 -22.62 18.94 -21.02
C GLN A 295 -21.51 18.96 -19.95
N ILE A 296 -21.87 19.21 -18.68
CA ILE A 296 -20.92 19.23 -17.55
C ILE A 296 -20.49 17.81 -17.19
N GLN A 297 -21.41 16.84 -17.20
CA GLN A 297 -21.07 15.44 -17.00
C GLN A 297 -20.03 14.99 -18.04
N ASN A 298 -20.26 15.33 -19.32
CA ASN A 298 -19.33 15.02 -20.40
C ASN A 298 -17.97 15.73 -20.22
N MET A 299 -17.97 17.01 -19.87
CA MET A 299 -16.71 17.74 -19.59
C MET A 299 -15.95 17.12 -18.41
N MET A 300 -16.65 16.66 -17.35
CA MET A 300 -16.02 15.96 -16.23
C MET A 300 -15.49 14.59 -16.63
N ALA A 301 -16.22 13.84 -17.46
CA ALA A 301 -15.77 12.55 -17.97
C ALA A 301 -14.48 12.68 -18.80
N VAL A 302 -14.43 13.68 -19.68
CA VAL A 302 -13.25 14.01 -20.49
C VAL A 302 -12.08 14.49 -19.61
N TRP A 303 -12.36 15.28 -18.57
CA TRP A 303 -11.32 15.79 -17.67
C TRP A 303 -10.74 14.71 -16.74
N HIS A 304 -11.58 13.98 -16.01
CA HIS A 304 -11.15 13.01 -14.99
C HIS A 304 -10.93 11.62 -15.56
N GLY A 305 -11.76 11.19 -16.51
CA GLY A 305 -11.67 9.89 -17.14
C GLY A 305 -10.49 9.80 -18.11
N PHE A 306 -10.45 10.72 -19.08
CA PHE A 306 -9.46 10.72 -20.17
C PHE A 306 -8.27 11.67 -19.96
N ARG A 307 -8.27 12.47 -18.89
CA ARG A 307 -7.19 13.39 -18.51
C ARG A 307 -6.87 14.44 -19.57
N PHE A 308 -7.89 14.93 -20.27
CA PHE A 308 -7.73 16.09 -21.14
C PHE A 308 -7.39 17.34 -20.32
N ARG A 309 -6.55 18.21 -20.89
CA ARG A 309 -6.26 19.53 -20.34
C ARG A 309 -7.42 20.48 -20.61
N GLN A 310 -7.49 21.54 -19.82
CA GLN A 310 -8.58 22.53 -19.91
C GLN A 310 -8.62 23.23 -21.28
N GLU A 311 -7.46 23.47 -21.90
CA GLU A 311 -7.35 24.01 -23.27
C GLU A 311 -7.96 23.04 -24.29
N GLU A 312 -7.68 21.75 -24.15
CA GLU A 312 -8.17 20.68 -25.03
C GLU A 312 -9.69 20.54 -24.87
N ILE A 313 -10.20 20.61 -23.63
CA ILE A 313 -11.65 20.62 -23.33
C ILE A 313 -12.32 21.86 -23.93
N ALA A 314 -11.70 23.04 -23.88
CA ALA A 314 -12.28 24.24 -24.47
C ALA A 314 -12.47 24.06 -25.99
N ILE A 315 -11.47 23.48 -26.67
CA ILE A 315 -11.55 23.15 -28.10
C ILE A 315 -12.66 22.13 -28.38
N LEU A 316 -12.71 21.03 -27.62
CA LEU A 316 -13.70 19.95 -27.82
C LEU A 316 -15.15 20.41 -27.68
N PHE A 317 -15.41 21.32 -26.72
CA PHE A 317 -16.76 21.79 -26.43
C PHE A 317 -17.07 23.15 -27.09
N GLY A 318 -16.19 23.67 -27.96
CA GLY A 318 -16.39 24.95 -28.64
C GLY A 318 -16.50 26.15 -27.69
N LEU A 319 -15.79 26.11 -26.56
CA LEU A 319 -15.82 27.16 -25.54
C LEU A 319 -14.76 28.24 -25.84
N PRO A 320 -15.08 29.52 -25.61
CA PRO A 320 -14.22 30.63 -26.01
C PRO A 320 -12.90 30.72 -25.25
N ASP A 321 -12.84 30.21 -24.01
CA ASP A 321 -11.67 30.34 -23.15
C ASP A 321 -11.46 29.15 -22.19
N GLN A 322 -10.18 28.81 -21.96
CA GLN A 322 -9.77 27.83 -20.95
C GLN A 322 -10.22 28.23 -19.53
N THR A 323 -10.23 29.54 -19.24
CA THR A 323 -10.61 30.05 -17.93
C THR A 323 -12.07 29.78 -17.60
N GLY A 324 -12.97 29.84 -18.58
CA GLY A 324 -14.36 29.43 -18.48
C GLY A 324 -14.51 27.94 -18.12
N VAL A 325 -13.72 27.07 -18.78
CA VAL A 325 -13.67 25.63 -18.48
C VAL A 325 -13.24 25.38 -17.03
N SER A 326 -12.13 25.98 -16.59
CA SER A 326 -11.65 25.77 -15.22
C SER A 326 -12.66 26.25 -14.17
N LYS A 327 -13.28 27.41 -14.38
CA LYS A 327 -14.24 27.97 -13.42
C LYS A 327 -15.49 27.10 -13.34
N ARG A 328 -16.03 26.66 -14.49
CA ARG A 328 -17.18 25.76 -14.54
C ARG A 328 -16.89 24.46 -13.81
N LEU A 329 -15.80 23.78 -14.19
CA LEU A 329 -15.46 22.49 -13.59
C LEU A 329 -15.20 22.58 -12.08
N LYS A 330 -14.50 23.62 -11.61
CA LYS A 330 -14.30 23.85 -10.17
C LYS A 330 -15.61 24.11 -9.43
N ARG A 331 -16.53 24.87 -10.02
CA ARG A 331 -17.85 25.14 -9.44
C ARG A 331 -18.64 23.86 -9.24
N TYR A 332 -18.69 23.00 -10.25
CA TYR A 332 -19.46 21.76 -10.15
C TYR A 332 -18.76 20.70 -9.27
N GLN A 333 -17.43 20.67 -9.22
CA GLN A 333 -16.71 19.87 -8.21
C GLN A 333 -17.05 20.32 -6.79
N GLN A 334 -17.17 21.64 -6.57
CA GLN A 334 -17.58 22.18 -5.28
C GLN A 334 -19.02 21.78 -4.94
N GLN A 335 -19.93 21.75 -5.92
CA GLN A 335 -21.31 21.25 -5.72
C GLN A 335 -21.34 19.75 -5.36
N LEU A 336 -20.54 18.91 -6.02
CA LEU A 336 -20.43 17.50 -5.67
C LEU A 336 -19.86 17.30 -4.26
N LEU A 337 -18.87 18.11 -3.88
CA LEU A 337 -18.33 18.10 -2.52
C LEU A 337 -19.40 18.52 -1.50
N GLU A 338 -20.17 19.56 -1.78
CA GLU A 338 -21.27 20.00 -0.91
C GLU A 338 -22.35 18.93 -0.77
N ALA A 339 -22.71 18.25 -1.87
CA ALA A 339 -23.64 17.12 -1.84
C ALA A 339 -23.12 15.97 -0.97
N LEU A 340 -21.83 15.63 -1.12
CA LEU A 340 -21.17 14.62 -0.29
C LEU A 340 -21.18 15.00 1.19
N LEU A 341 -20.79 16.23 1.53
CA LEU A 341 -20.74 16.71 2.90
C LEU A 341 -22.14 16.77 3.53
N LYS A 342 -23.15 17.16 2.76
CA LYS A 342 -24.55 17.14 3.20
C LYS A 342 -25.03 15.71 3.46
N GLY A 343 -24.84 14.79 2.50
CA GLY A 343 -25.24 13.39 2.67
C GLY A 343 -24.53 12.69 3.84
N LEU A 344 -23.26 13.01 4.07
CA LEU A 344 -22.53 12.55 5.25
C LEU A 344 -23.07 13.17 6.55
N GLY A 345 -23.42 14.46 6.54
CA GLY A 345 -24.04 15.14 7.69
C GLY A 345 -25.42 14.58 8.05
N ASP A 346 -26.22 14.22 7.05
CA ASP A 346 -27.56 13.63 7.23
C ASP A 346 -27.46 12.21 7.81
N ARG A 347 -26.42 11.44 7.45
CA ARG A 347 -26.18 10.08 7.98
C ARG A 347 -25.47 10.07 9.33
N PHE A 348 -24.59 11.05 9.58
CA PHE A 348 -23.78 11.13 10.79
C PHE A 348 -24.02 12.48 11.48
N GLU A 349 -24.97 12.54 12.44
CA GLU A 349 -25.33 13.75 13.20
C GLU A 349 -24.14 14.51 13.81
N THR A 350 -23.01 13.83 14.02
CA THR A 350 -21.75 14.39 14.53
C THR A 350 -21.03 15.31 13.52
N PHE A 351 -21.19 15.07 12.21
CA PHE A 351 -20.58 15.89 11.15
C PHE A 351 -21.27 17.26 11.01
N ALA A 352 -22.56 17.35 11.32
CA ALA A 352 -23.31 18.61 11.25
C ALA A 352 -22.86 19.66 12.30
N LYS A 353 -22.22 19.22 13.40
CA LYS A 353 -21.82 20.09 14.53
C LYS A 353 -20.36 20.52 14.52
N THR A 354 -19.51 19.94 13.67
CA THR A 354 -18.08 20.27 13.61
C THR A 354 -17.75 20.99 12.29
N GLN A 355 -17.27 22.24 12.38
CA GLN A 355 -16.68 22.90 11.22
C GLN A 355 -15.48 22.07 10.74
N LEU A 356 -15.56 21.57 9.50
CA LEU A 356 -14.48 20.79 8.89
C LEU A 356 -13.20 21.64 8.85
N SER A 357 -12.11 21.09 9.38
CA SER A 357 -10.80 21.72 9.28
C SER A 357 -10.37 21.84 7.81
N SER A 358 -9.51 22.84 7.51
CA SER A 358 -8.92 23.02 6.18
C SER A 358 -8.22 21.75 5.65
N ARG A 359 -7.68 20.92 6.56
CA ARG A 359 -7.07 19.62 6.26
C ARG A 359 -8.11 18.58 5.83
N GLN A 360 -9.22 18.45 6.55
CA GLN A 360 -10.29 17.50 6.21
C GLN A 360 -10.96 17.85 4.88
N LEU A 361 -11.14 19.15 4.60
CA LEU A 361 -11.63 19.61 3.30
C LEU A 361 -10.67 19.26 2.16
N SER A 362 -9.35 19.36 2.39
CA SER A 362 -8.35 18.96 1.39
C SER A 362 -8.36 17.45 1.13
N GLU A 363 -8.57 16.65 2.17
CA GLU A 363 -8.62 15.19 2.08
C GLU A 363 -9.89 14.73 1.35
N ALA A 364 -11.06 15.29 1.71
CA ALA A 364 -12.32 15.03 1.01
C ALA A 364 -12.25 15.41 -0.48
N LYS A 365 -11.61 16.54 -0.82
CA LYS A 365 -11.37 16.93 -2.22
C LYS A 365 -10.51 15.92 -2.97
N LYS A 366 -9.50 15.36 -2.32
CA LYS A 366 -8.64 14.32 -2.91
C LYS A 366 -9.46 13.06 -3.17
N SER A 367 -10.21 12.57 -2.18
CA SER A 367 -11.06 11.39 -2.32
C SER A 367 -12.14 11.57 -3.39
N LEU A 368 -12.76 12.76 -3.48
CA LEU A 368 -13.71 13.08 -4.55
C LEU A 368 -13.06 13.02 -5.94
N THR A 369 -11.81 13.49 -6.07
CA THR A 369 -11.09 13.47 -7.35
C THR A 369 -10.72 12.05 -7.76
N GLU A 370 -10.35 11.20 -6.80
CA GLU A 370 -10.08 9.78 -7.03
C GLU A 370 -11.36 9.04 -7.43
N TRP A 371 -12.46 9.26 -6.70
CA TRP A 371 -13.77 8.70 -7.04
C TRP A 371 -14.23 9.15 -8.44
N LEU A 372 -14.15 10.45 -8.75
CA LEU A 372 -14.52 10.99 -10.07
C LEU A 372 -13.72 10.35 -11.19
N ARG A 373 -12.43 10.05 -10.95
CA ARG A 373 -11.60 9.37 -11.92
C ARG A 373 -12.14 7.97 -12.20
N GLU A 374 -12.32 7.15 -11.18
CA GLU A 374 -12.80 5.77 -11.36
C GLU A 374 -14.20 5.75 -11.97
N TYR A 375 -15.12 6.54 -11.41
CA TYR A 375 -16.50 6.65 -11.87
C TYR A 375 -16.60 7.10 -13.34
N CYS A 376 -15.76 8.07 -13.76
CA CYS A 376 -15.76 8.54 -15.15
C CYS A 376 -15.04 7.59 -16.12
N GLN A 377 -14.17 6.70 -15.65
CA GLN A 377 -13.47 5.73 -16.52
C GLN A 377 -14.30 4.47 -16.74
N GLU A 378 -15.06 4.05 -15.73
CA GLU A 378 -15.74 2.77 -15.70
C GLU A 378 -16.68 2.49 -16.90
N PRO A 379 -17.51 3.45 -17.35
CA PRO A 379 -18.36 3.23 -18.52
C PRO A 379 -17.56 2.88 -19.79
N TYR A 380 -16.38 3.49 -19.94
CA TYR A 380 -15.51 3.28 -21.11
C TYR A 380 -14.70 2.00 -21.00
N HIS A 381 -14.28 1.61 -19.78
CA HIS A 381 -13.70 0.30 -19.55
C HIS A 381 -14.70 -0.81 -19.90
N ARG A 382 -15.95 -0.67 -19.44
CA ARG A 382 -17.05 -1.59 -19.73
C ARG A 382 -17.40 -1.64 -21.22
N PHE A 383 -17.26 -0.52 -21.94
CA PHE A 383 -17.42 -0.46 -23.38
C PHE A 383 -16.28 -1.16 -24.14
N LEU A 384 -15.02 -0.94 -23.75
CA LEU A 384 -13.86 -1.52 -24.43
C LEU A 384 -13.78 -3.05 -24.30
N GLN A 385 -14.25 -3.61 -23.18
CA GLN A 385 -14.15 -5.04 -22.92
C GLN A 385 -14.84 -5.93 -23.98
N PRO A 386 -16.12 -5.74 -24.35
CA PRO A 386 -16.74 -6.52 -25.41
C PRO A 386 -16.13 -6.26 -26.79
N GLU A 387 -15.72 -5.03 -27.10
CA GLU A 387 -15.06 -4.70 -28.38
C GLU A 387 -13.72 -5.45 -28.53
N ALA A 388 -12.93 -5.50 -27.45
CA ALA A 388 -11.69 -6.27 -27.42
C ALA A 388 -11.96 -7.76 -27.63
N LYS A 389 -12.95 -8.34 -26.94
CA LYS A 389 -13.33 -9.75 -27.11
C LYS A 389 -13.78 -10.06 -28.53
N GLN A 390 -14.56 -9.17 -29.14
CA GLN A 390 -15.01 -9.34 -30.52
C GLN A 390 -13.85 -9.32 -31.52
N TYR A 391 -12.88 -8.41 -31.33
CA TYR A 391 -11.68 -8.36 -32.17
C TYR A 391 -10.88 -9.66 -32.05
N LEU A 392 -10.62 -10.12 -30.83
CA LEU A 392 -9.85 -11.33 -30.57
C LEU A 392 -10.54 -12.58 -31.11
N ALA A 393 -11.88 -12.64 -31.07
CA ALA A 393 -12.65 -13.71 -31.69
C ALA A 393 -12.53 -13.73 -33.23
N SER A 394 -12.30 -12.56 -33.84
CA SER A 394 -12.13 -12.42 -35.29
C SER A 394 -10.70 -12.70 -35.76
N TYR A 395 -9.72 -12.60 -34.86
CA TYR A 395 -8.28 -12.81 -35.13
C TYR A 395 -7.63 -13.69 -34.05
N PRO A 396 -7.96 -15.00 -33.98
CA PRO A 396 -7.45 -15.90 -32.95
C PRO A 396 -5.92 -15.99 -32.92
N GLU A 397 -5.26 -15.89 -34.07
CA GLU A 397 -3.80 -15.91 -34.20
C GLU A 397 -3.11 -14.72 -33.53
N VAL A 398 -3.85 -13.62 -33.31
CA VAL A 398 -3.35 -12.42 -32.64
C VAL A 398 -3.52 -12.54 -31.12
N PHE A 399 -4.44 -13.40 -30.65
CA PHE A 399 -4.73 -13.57 -29.23
C PHE A 399 -3.50 -13.99 -28.42
N GLU A 400 -2.84 -15.09 -28.80
CA GLU A 400 -1.67 -15.60 -28.06
C GLU A 400 -0.51 -14.59 -27.99
N VAL A 401 -0.35 -13.78 -29.04
CA VAL A 401 0.66 -12.72 -29.11
C VAL A 401 0.31 -11.59 -28.14
N LEU A 402 -0.93 -11.10 -28.15
CA LEU A 402 -1.38 -10.03 -27.25
C LEU A 402 -1.43 -10.50 -25.80
N GLU A 403 -1.85 -11.74 -25.57
CA GLU A 403 -1.80 -12.39 -24.26
C GLU A 403 -0.37 -12.38 -23.70
N ALA A 404 0.61 -12.83 -24.48
CA ALA A 404 2.00 -12.81 -24.05
C ALA A 404 2.54 -11.38 -23.80
N LEU A 405 2.11 -10.39 -24.58
CA LEU A 405 2.50 -8.99 -24.40
C LEU A 405 1.91 -8.36 -23.14
N TYR A 406 0.60 -8.54 -22.90
CA TYR A 406 -0.13 -7.84 -21.85
C TYR A 406 -0.24 -8.65 -20.54
N LEU A 407 -0.58 -9.95 -20.61
CA LEU A 407 -0.60 -10.84 -19.44
C LEU A 407 0.81 -11.25 -19.02
N GLY A 408 1.63 -11.69 -19.99
CA GLY A 408 2.99 -12.13 -19.72
C GLY A 408 3.97 -10.99 -19.43
N LYS A 409 3.56 -9.73 -19.63
CA LYS A 409 4.41 -8.52 -19.61
C LYS A 409 5.71 -8.68 -20.40
N LEU A 410 5.68 -9.51 -21.45
CA LEU A 410 6.84 -9.79 -22.26
C LEU A 410 7.10 -8.63 -23.20
N THR A 411 8.38 -8.35 -23.46
CA THR A 411 8.76 -7.40 -24.50
C THR A 411 8.42 -7.96 -25.88
N ALA A 412 8.17 -7.10 -26.87
CA ALA A 412 7.92 -7.53 -28.25
C ALA A 412 8.99 -8.49 -28.78
N LYS A 413 10.25 -8.29 -28.39
CA LYS A 413 11.37 -9.18 -28.72
C LYS A 413 11.25 -10.56 -28.09
N ALA A 414 10.81 -10.63 -26.82
CA ALA A 414 10.62 -11.91 -26.12
C ALA A 414 9.43 -12.69 -26.69
N VAL A 415 8.34 -12.00 -27.03
CA VAL A 415 7.17 -12.59 -27.70
C VAL A 415 7.52 -13.08 -29.09
N ALA A 416 8.23 -12.27 -29.88
CA ALA A 416 8.74 -12.65 -31.21
C ALA A 416 9.57 -13.94 -31.15
N LYS A 417 10.47 -14.06 -30.15
CA LYS A 417 11.24 -15.29 -29.92
C LYS A 417 10.36 -16.48 -29.52
N LYS A 418 9.36 -16.26 -28.65
CA LYS A 418 8.46 -17.33 -28.16
C LYS A 418 7.63 -17.96 -29.27
N PHE A 419 7.13 -17.14 -30.20
CA PHE A 419 6.23 -17.56 -31.28
C PHE A 419 6.92 -17.70 -32.64
N TYR A 420 8.26 -17.59 -32.70
CA TYR A 420 9.03 -17.62 -33.95
C TYR A 420 8.56 -16.59 -34.99
N LEU A 421 8.14 -15.40 -34.53
CA LEU A 421 7.69 -14.29 -35.36
C LEU A 421 8.79 -13.21 -35.49
N ALA A 422 8.68 -12.36 -36.51
CA ALA A 422 9.48 -11.15 -36.56
C ALA A 422 9.00 -10.13 -35.51
N GLU A 423 9.92 -9.41 -34.87
CA GLU A 423 9.57 -8.38 -33.88
C GLU A 423 8.68 -7.27 -34.48
N SER A 424 8.86 -6.97 -35.78
CA SER A 424 8.01 -6.03 -36.53
C SER A 424 6.55 -6.51 -36.59
N THR A 425 6.32 -7.80 -36.81
CA THR A 425 4.97 -8.39 -36.87
C THR A 425 4.26 -8.28 -35.52
N VAL A 426 4.97 -8.55 -34.42
CA VAL A 426 4.42 -8.40 -33.06
C VAL A 426 4.03 -6.95 -32.77
N LYS A 427 4.87 -5.99 -33.17
CA LYS A 427 4.58 -4.55 -33.04
C LYS A 427 3.40 -4.13 -33.90
N GLU A 428 3.32 -4.63 -35.13
CA GLU A 428 2.22 -4.34 -36.06
C GLU A 428 0.89 -4.86 -35.54
N GLN A 429 0.85 -6.10 -35.04
CA GLN A 429 -0.36 -6.69 -34.44
C GLN A 429 -0.82 -5.90 -33.21
N LYS A 430 0.12 -5.53 -32.33
CA LYS A 430 -0.16 -4.66 -31.18
C LYS A 430 -0.77 -3.33 -31.62
N GLU A 431 -0.16 -2.67 -32.58
CA GLU A 431 -0.63 -1.36 -33.08
C GLU A 431 -2.00 -1.47 -33.76
N LYS A 432 -2.24 -2.51 -34.56
CA LYS A 432 -3.55 -2.76 -35.20
C LYS A 432 -4.65 -2.93 -34.16
N PHE A 433 -4.40 -3.71 -33.11
CA PHE A 433 -5.36 -3.91 -32.03
C PHE A 433 -5.61 -2.62 -31.23
N GLN A 434 -4.55 -1.91 -30.86
CA GLN A 434 -4.67 -0.61 -30.18
C GLN A 434 -5.43 0.40 -31.04
N SER A 435 -5.14 0.48 -32.34
CA SER A 435 -5.86 1.36 -33.26
C SER A 435 -7.33 1.01 -33.35
N PHE A 436 -7.67 -0.27 -33.48
CA PHE A 436 -9.06 -0.73 -33.50
C PHE A 436 -9.83 -0.25 -32.25
N LEU A 437 -9.26 -0.43 -31.05
CA LEU A 437 -9.89 0.00 -29.80
C LEU A 437 -10.00 1.52 -29.71
N ARG A 438 -8.96 2.26 -30.12
CA ARG A 438 -9.00 3.73 -30.16
C ARG A 438 -10.09 4.23 -31.09
N ASP A 439 -10.23 3.64 -32.28
CA ASP A 439 -11.23 4.04 -33.27
C ASP A 439 -12.66 3.76 -32.75
N ARG A 440 -12.89 2.58 -32.17
CA ARG A 440 -14.17 2.24 -31.53
C ARG A 440 -14.52 3.20 -30.40
N LEU A 441 -13.55 3.48 -29.53
CA LEU A 441 -13.74 4.39 -28.41
C LEU A 441 -13.99 5.83 -28.89
N GLN A 442 -13.28 6.28 -29.92
CA GLN A 442 -13.50 7.59 -30.52
C GLN A 442 -14.93 7.71 -31.06
N SER A 443 -15.38 6.75 -31.88
CA SER A 443 -16.75 6.75 -32.41
C SER A 443 -17.80 6.73 -31.30
N HIS A 444 -17.56 5.96 -30.23
CA HIS A 444 -18.45 5.94 -29.07
C HIS A 444 -18.50 7.28 -28.35
N LEU A 445 -17.37 7.97 -28.18
CA LEU A 445 -17.31 9.29 -27.55
C LEU A 445 -18.02 10.36 -28.37
N GLU A 446 -17.81 10.37 -29.69
CA GLU A 446 -18.51 11.29 -30.60
C GLU A 446 -20.03 11.08 -30.53
N ALA A 447 -20.48 9.83 -30.53
CA ALA A 447 -21.90 9.48 -30.45
C ALA A 447 -22.54 9.80 -29.09
N THR A 448 -21.85 9.54 -27.99
CA THR A 448 -22.41 9.69 -26.63
C THR A 448 -22.30 11.11 -26.09
N MET A 449 -21.19 11.80 -26.37
CA MET A 449 -20.94 13.11 -25.80
C MET A 449 -21.40 14.27 -26.69
N GLY A 450 -21.76 13.99 -27.95
CA GLY A 450 -22.07 15.03 -28.94
C GLY A 450 -20.87 15.93 -29.24
N ILE A 451 -19.65 15.43 -29.01
CA ILE A 451 -18.41 16.16 -29.27
C ILE A 451 -18.05 15.94 -30.73
N SER A 452 -17.75 17.03 -31.43
CA SER A 452 -17.26 16.97 -32.80
C SER A 452 -15.73 17.08 -32.80
N LEU A 453 -15.05 16.00 -33.19
CA LEU A 453 -13.61 16.01 -33.46
C LEU A 453 -13.28 16.56 -34.86
N ALA A 454 -14.17 17.39 -35.45
CA ALA A 454 -14.06 17.86 -36.83
C ALA A 454 -12.84 18.74 -37.12
N THR A 455 -12.23 19.37 -36.11
CA THR A 455 -10.98 20.10 -36.32
C THR A 455 -9.78 19.16 -36.20
N LYS A 456 -8.81 19.28 -37.11
CA LYS A 456 -7.57 18.48 -37.06
C LYS A 456 -6.87 18.58 -35.70
N ALA A 457 -6.89 19.78 -35.09
CA ALA A 457 -6.31 20.00 -33.76
C ALA A 457 -7.04 19.24 -32.65
N ALA A 458 -8.38 19.22 -32.66
CA ALA A 458 -9.16 18.44 -31.69
C ALA A 458 -8.92 16.94 -31.88
N GLN A 459 -8.88 16.47 -33.13
CA GLN A 459 -8.65 15.08 -33.47
C GLN A 459 -7.27 14.60 -33.00
N GLU A 460 -6.21 15.38 -33.25
CA GLU A 460 -4.84 15.04 -32.83
C GLU A 460 -4.71 14.97 -31.30
N GLN A 461 -5.29 15.94 -30.59
CA GLN A 461 -5.29 15.95 -29.13
C GLN A 461 -6.10 14.79 -28.55
N ALA A 462 -7.27 14.50 -29.12
CA ALA A 462 -8.09 13.38 -28.71
C ALA A 462 -7.37 12.05 -28.92
N GLN A 463 -6.79 11.82 -30.11
CA GLN A 463 -6.04 10.61 -30.42
C GLN A 463 -4.89 10.36 -29.44
N LYS A 464 -4.15 11.41 -29.07
CA LYS A 464 -3.10 11.31 -28.05
C LYS A 464 -3.63 10.85 -26.69
N ARG A 465 -4.77 11.38 -26.25
CA ARG A 465 -5.39 11.01 -24.96
C ARG A 465 -6.00 9.61 -24.98
N LEU A 466 -6.68 9.27 -26.07
CA LEU A 466 -7.25 7.94 -26.27
C LEU A 466 -6.17 6.87 -26.32
N THR A 467 -5.01 7.15 -26.94
CA THR A 467 -3.85 6.25 -26.92
C THR A 467 -3.41 5.95 -25.50
N VAL A 468 -3.17 6.99 -24.69
CA VAL A 468 -2.76 6.82 -23.28
C VAL A 468 -3.81 6.06 -22.48
N PHE A 469 -5.10 6.32 -22.72
CA PHE A 469 -6.19 5.66 -22.04
C PHE A 469 -6.27 4.17 -22.40
N VAL A 470 -6.28 3.81 -23.68
CA VAL A 470 -6.31 2.42 -24.16
C VAL A 470 -5.08 1.66 -23.67
N ASP A 471 -3.90 2.27 -23.71
CA ASP A 471 -2.67 1.64 -23.21
C ASP A 471 -2.74 1.36 -21.71
N SER A 472 -3.24 2.33 -20.94
CA SER A 472 -3.43 2.17 -19.49
C SER A 472 -4.50 1.12 -19.17
N TRP A 473 -5.55 1.01 -19.98
CA TRP A 473 -6.61 0.02 -19.82
C TRP A 473 -6.10 -1.38 -20.14
N LEU A 474 -5.41 -1.57 -21.27
CA LEU A 474 -4.81 -2.85 -21.64
C LEU A 474 -3.76 -3.32 -20.62
N ALA A 475 -3.03 -2.39 -20.01
CA ALA A 475 -2.07 -2.72 -18.95
C ALA A 475 -2.73 -3.10 -17.62
N SER A 476 -3.93 -2.59 -17.31
CA SER A 476 -4.63 -2.84 -16.05
C SER A 476 -5.59 -4.03 -16.11
N GLN A 477 -6.11 -4.34 -17.29
CA GLN A 477 -7.14 -5.36 -17.50
C GLN A 477 -6.55 -6.66 -18.06
N ALA A 478 -5.49 -7.15 -17.42
CA ALA A 478 -4.93 -8.47 -17.67
C ALA A 478 -6.01 -9.58 -17.76
N SER A 479 -7.04 -9.50 -16.92
CA SER A 479 -8.03 -10.57 -16.73
C SER A 479 -9.04 -10.79 -17.86
N PHE A 480 -9.28 -9.87 -18.80
CA PHE A 480 -10.26 -10.12 -19.88
C PHE A 480 -9.73 -11.06 -20.98
N LEU A 481 -8.42 -11.32 -20.96
CA LEU A 481 -7.75 -12.29 -21.81
C LEU A 481 -7.84 -13.72 -21.26
N ASN A 482 -8.51 -13.95 -20.12
CA ASN A 482 -8.81 -15.28 -19.58
C ASN A 482 -10.24 -15.73 -19.90
#